data_AF-A0AAJ5WYA4-F1
#
_entry.id   AF-A0AAJ5WYA4-F1
#
_cell.length_a   1.000
_cell.length_b   1.000
_cell.length_c   1.000
_cell.angle_alpha   90.00
_cell.angle_beta   90.00
_cell.angle_gamma   90.00
#
_symmetry.space_group_name_H-M   'P 1'
#
loop_
_entity.id
_entity.type
_entity.pdbx_description
1 polymer ?
#
loop_
_entity_poly.entity_id
_entity_poly.type
_entity_poly.pdbx_seq_one_letter_code
_entity_poly.pdbx_strand_id
1 'polypeptide(L)'
;MSEIDSPASGDAGNGDRRPGIIICAYEGQNAGWDLVEDLSGEIWSPVGARAVSIAGDDPDALASTLAARLGSGECRAVLLVGRTHKAQGFRVQMRAENRTLDHKHRLSSTGPGVARATAPVADILRALTAAGLQADASSEAEEDAGSYLLYRVLADLPDGPLTPAIGLLRAPAPANEAVVRKGVKAAASAMASHLTPLPRVN
;
A
#
# COMPACT_ATOMS: atom_id res chain seq x y z
N MET A 1 52.39 -23.77 15.18
CA MET A 1 51.05 -24.32 14.90
C MET A 1 50.08 -23.26 15.39
N SER A 2 49.73 -22.31 14.53
CA SER A 2 48.91 -21.16 14.88
C SER A 2 47.45 -21.50 14.60
N GLU A 3 46.64 -21.58 15.66
CA GLU A 3 45.19 -21.68 15.53
C GLU A 3 44.64 -20.35 14.99
N ILE A 4 43.93 -20.45 13.87
CA ILE A 4 43.27 -19.35 13.20
C ILE A 4 41.93 -19.15 13.91
N ASP A 5 41.85 -18.06 14.67
CA ASP A 5 40.62 -17.53 15.22
C ASP A 5 39.69 -17.18 14.04
N SER A 6 38.63 -17.98 13.87
CA SER A 6 37.60 -17.73 12.88
C SER A 6 36.58 -16.78 13.51
N PRO A 7 36.33 -15.58 12.96
CA PRO A 7 35.29 -14.73 13.50
C PRO A 7 33.94 -15.41 13.30
N ALA A 8 33.26 -15.65 14.42
CA ALA A 8 31.90 -16.13 14.47
C ALA A 8 31.03 -15.31 13.51
N SER A 9 30.48 -16.00 12.50
CA SER A 9 29.42 -15.50 11.64
C SER A 9 28.24 -15.11 12.52
N GLY A 10 28.17 -13.83 12.88
CA GLY A 10 27.09 -13.27 13.67
C GLY A 10 25.76 -13.37 12.93
N ASP A 11 24.85 -14.14 13.51
CA ASP A 11 23.43 -13.81 13.66
C ASP A 11 22.65 -13.39 12.39
N ALA A 12 22.72 -14.18 11.33
CA ALA A 12 21.93 -13.97 10.11
C ALA A 12 20.51 -14.60 10.18
N GLY A 13 19.91 -14.70 11.38
CA GLY A 13 18.61 -15.36 11.60
C GLY A 13 17.53 -14.55 12.31
N ASN A 14 17.84 -13.36 12.86
CA ASN A 14 16.94 -12.62 13.79
C ASN A 14 16.86 -11.08 13.55
N GLY A 15 17.19 -10.59 12.34
CA GLY A 15 17.65 -9.20 12.18
C GLY A 15 16.70 -8.15 11.56
N ASP A 16 15.86 -8.50 10.59
CA ASP A 16 15.06 -7.48 9.87
C ASP A 16 13.73 -7.20 10.58
N ARG A 17 13.72 -6.10 11.35
CA ARG A 17 12.55 -5.63 12.11
C ARG A 17 11.72 -4.59 11.35
N ARG A 18 12.03 -4.34 10.08
CA ARG A 18 11.26 -3.39 9.28
C ARG A 18 9.85 -3.95 9.02
N PRO A 19 8.79 -3.19 9.31
CA PRO A 19 7.44 -3.61 8.98
C PRO A 19 7.26 -3.71 7.46
N GLY A 20 6.37 -4.61 7.04
CA GLY A 20 5.96 -4.72 5.64
C GLY A 20 5.06 -3.56 5.21
N ILE A 21 5.32 -3.01 4.02
CA ILE A 21 4.39 -2.17 3.26
C ILE A 21 3.97 -2.93 2.01
N ILE A 22 2.68 -3.24 1.91
CA ILE A 22 2.12 -3.89 0.74
C ILE A 22 1.87 -2.84 -0.33
N ILE A 23 2.37 -3.07 -1.54
CA ILE A 23 2.07 -2.27 -2.72
C ILE A 23 1.31 -3.17 -3.69
N CYS A 24 0.06 -2.81 -3.97
CA CYS A 24 -0.84 -3.67 -4.74
C CYS A 24 -1.49 -2.88 -5.89
N ALA A 25 -1.09 -3.20 -7.12
CA ALA A 25 -1.81 -2.81 -8.32
C ALA A 25 -2.97 -3.79 -8.55
N TYR A 26 -4.20 -3.36 -8.26
CA TYR A 26 -5.36 -4.27 -8.25
C TYR A 26 -6.04 -4.44 -9.62
N GLU A 27 -5.71 -3.61 -10.61
CA GLU A 27 -6.25 -3.77 -11.96
C GLU A 27 -5.39 -4.76 -12.78
N GLY A 28 -6.01 -5.83 -13.27
CA GLY A 28 -5.33 -6.90 -14.02
C GLY A 28 -4.58 -6.44 -15.28
N GLN A 29 -5.01 -5.35 -15.92
CA GLN A 29 -4.30 -4.76 -17.07
C GLN A 29 -2.99 -4.05 -16.67
N ASN A 30 -2.86 -3.70 -15.40
CA ASN A 30 -1.67 -3.11 -14.77
C ASN A 30 -0.92 -4.14 -13.90
N ALA A 31 -1.35 -5.42 -13.90
CA ALA A 31 -0.71 -6.50 -13.16
C ALA A 31 0.71 -6.85 -13.68
N GLY A 32 1.09 -6.28 -14.83
CA GLY A 32 2.46 -6.35 -15.36
C GLY A 32 3.34 -5.16 -14.99
N TRP A 33 2.84 -4.19 -14.21
CA TRP A 33 3.70 -3.13 -13.71
C TRP A 33 4.57 -3.66 -12.59
N ASP A 34 5.86 -3.69 -12.89
CA ASP A 34 6.85 -3.85 -11.88
C ASP A 34 7.02 -2.51 -11.13
N LEU A 35 6.10 -2.25 -10.21
CA LEU A 35 6.09 -1.03 -9.40
C LEU A 35 7.17 -1.03 -8.31
N VAL A 36 7.78 -2.18 -8.07
CA VAL A 36 8.64 -2.41 -6.91
C VAL A 36 10.04 -2.83 -7.34
N GLU A 37 10.23 -3.71 -8.31
CA GLU A 37 11.55 -3.92 -8.90
C GLU A 37 11.93 -2.70 -9.77
N ASP A 38 13.22 -2.43 -9.89
CA ASP A 38 13.79 -1.25 -10.53
C ASP A 38 14.74 -1.64 -11.67
N LEU A 39 14.45 -2.79 -12.30
CA LEU A 39 15.28 -3.42 -13.33
C LEU A 39 16.63 -3.93 -12.78
N SER A 40 16.81 -3.95 -11.46
CA SER A 40 17.96 -4.57 -10.79
C SER A 40 17.78 -6.07 -10.52
N GLY A 41 16.57 -6.60 -10.70
CA GLY A 41 16.19 -7.94 -10.24
C GLY A 41 15.88 -8.06 -8.74
N GLU A 42 15.95 -6.96 -7.97
CA GLU A 42 15.56 -6.91 -6.56
C GLU A 42 14.33 -6.04 -6.29
N ILE A 43 13.53 -6.44 -5.30
CA ILE A 43 12.36 -5.69 -4.83
C ILE A 43 12.85 -4.44 -4.07
N TRP A 44 12.62 -3.25 -4.64
CA TRP A 44 12.88 -1.99 -3.94
C TRP A 44 12.07 -1.91 -2.65
N SER A 45 12.71 -1.47 -1.56
CA SER A 45 12.05 -1.20 -0.29
C SER A 45 12.31 0.24 0.14
N PRO A 46 11.30 1.01 0.59
CA PRO A 46 11.54 2.33 1.17
C PRO A 46 12.31 2.22 2.48
N VAL A 47 13.06 3.27 2.83
CA VAL A 47 13.78 3.34 4.10
C VAL A 47 12.80 3.14 5.26
N GLY A 48 13.12 2.22 6.18
CA GLY A 48 12.31 1.94 7.37
C GLY A 48 11.20 0.89 7.17
N ALA A 49 10.95 0.42 5.95
CA ALA A 49 9.98 -0.66 5.69
C ALA A 49 10.53 -1.69 4.70
N ARG A 50 9.82 -2.81 4.54
CA ARG A 50 10.10 -3.81 3.50
C ARG A 50 8.92 -3.86 2.54
N ALA A 51 9.17 -3.68 1.25
CA ALA A 51 8.08 -3.77 0.28
C ALA A 51 7.63 -5.22 0.10
N VAL A 52 6.32 -5.40 0.01
CA VAL A 52 5.68 -6.68 -0.29
C VAL A 52 4.79 -6.45 -1.50
N SER A 53 5.15 -7.07 -2.62
CA SER A 53 4.29 -7.05 -3.82
C SER A 53 3.21 -8.11 -3.67
N ILE A 54 1.96 -7.71 -3.90
CA ILE A 54 0.82 -8.63 -4.01
C ILE A 54 0.15 -8.33 -5.35
N ALA A 55 0.10 -9.34 -6.21
CA ALA A 55 -0.57 -9.24 -7.50
C ALA A 55 -2.07 -8.99 -7.31
N GLY A 56 -2.66 -8.27 -8.26
CA GLY A 56 -4.11 -8.16 -8.34
C GLY A 56 -4.75 -9.53 -8.56
N ASP A 57 -5.89 -9.75 -7.91
CA ASP A 57 -6.72 -10.95 -8.01
C ASP A 57 -8.20 -10.51 -8.02
N ASP A 58 -9.13 -11.45 -7.95
CA ASP A 58 -10.53 -11.18 -7.63
C ASP A 58 -10.63 -10.23 -6.42
N PRO A 59 -11.45 -9.15 -6.49
CA PRO A 59 -11.47 -8.13 -5.44
C PRO A 59 -11.80 -8.66 -4.04
N ASP A 60 -12.64 -9.70 -3.91
CA ASP A 60 -13.00 -10.26 -2.61
C ASP A 60 -11.86 -11.08 -2.02
N ALA A 61 -11.23 -11.91 -2.84
CA ALA A 61 -10.05 -12.69 -2.45
C ALA A 61 -8.87 -11.77 -2.09
N LEU A 62 -8.67 -10.71 -2.88
CA LEU A 62 -7.62 -9.72 -2.64
C LEU A 62 -7.84 -8.96 -1.33
N ALA A 63 -9.06 -8.45 -1.09
CA ALA A 63 -9.38 -7.76 0.16
C ALA A 63 -9.11 -8.65 1.39
N SER A 64 -9.55 -9.92 1.32
CA SER A 64 -9.35 -10.90 2.40
C SER A 64 -7.86 -11.17 2.64
N THR A 65 -7.07 -11.29 1.56
CA THR A 65 -5.62 -11.49 1.63
C THR A 65 -4.92 -10.28 2.28
N LEU A 66 -5.29 -9.06 1.89
CA LEU A 66 -4.73 -7.84 2.45
C LEU A 66 -5.06 -7.70 3.95
N ALA A 67 -6.31 -7.95 4.34
CA ALA A 67 -6.74 -7.92 5.73
C ALA A 67 -5.99 -8.97 6.57
N ALA A 68 -5.83 -10.20 6.07
CA ALA A 68 -5.08 -11.25 6.76
C ALA A 68 -3.59 -10.87 6.97
N ARG A 69 -2.95 -10.26 5.97
CA ARG A 69 -1.55 -9.79 6.07
C ARG A 69 -1.37 -8.64 7.05
N LEU A 70 -2.36 -7.76 7.17
CA LEU A 70 -2.37 -6.70 8.19
C LEU A 70 -2.64 -7.29 9.58
N GLY A 71 -3.56 -8.25 9.68
CA GLY A 71 -3.93 -8.93 10.92
C GLY A 71 -2.81 -9.79 11.52
N SER A 72 -1.88 -10.32 10.70
CA SER A 72 -0.69 -11.02 11.22
C SER A 72 0.30 -10.09 11.92
N GLY A 73 0.21 -8.78 11.71
CA GLY A 73 1.11 -7.78 12.28
C GLY A 73 2.45 -7.63 11.56
N GLU A 74 2.78 -8.50 10.59
CA GLU A 74 4.01 -8.39 9.80
C GLU A 74 3.97 -7.19 8.85
N CYS A 75 2.80 -6.94 8.24
CA CYS A 75 2.57 -5.77 7.39
C CYS A 75 1.82 -4.70 8.18
N ARG A 76 2.31 -3.46 8.09
CA ARG A 76 1.74 -2.31 8.81
C ARG A 76 1.23 -1.22 7.89
N ALA A 77 1.31 -1.44 6.57
CA ALA A 77 0.77 -0.55 5.57
C ALA A 77 0.30 -1.28 4.31
N VAL A 78 -0.71 -0.71 3.66
CA VAL A 78 -1.17 -1.09 2.31
C VAL A 78 -1.31 0.18 1.47
N LEU A 79 -0.66 0.19 0.31
CA LEU A 79 -0.86 1.17 -0.75
C LEU A 79 -1.52 0.46 -1.94
N LEU A 80 -2.82 0.68 -2.10
CA LEU A 80 -3.55 0.29 -3.30
C LEU A 80 -3.20 1.25 -4.44
N VAL A 81 -2.99 0.72 -5.63
CA VAL A 81 -2.62 1.48 -6.83
C VAL A 81 -3.59 1.16 -7.96
N GLY A 82 -4.20 2.18 -8.53
CA GLY A 82 -5.00 2.04 -9.76
C GLY A 82 -4.96 3.31 -10.60
N ARG A 83 -5.86 3.41 -11.58
CA ARG A 83 -5.95 4.58 -12.46
C ARG A 83 -7.02 5.57 -12.00
N THR A 84 -6.87 6.82 -12.43
CA THR A 84 -7.96 7.81 -12.47
C THR A 84 -8.19 8.28 -13.89
N HIS A 85 -9.46 8.34 -14.28
CA HIS A 85 -9.92 8.93 -15.55
C HIS A 85 -10.54 10.32 -15.35
N LYS A 86 -10.71 10.74 -14.09
CA LYS A 86 -11.34 12.00 -13.69
C LYS A 86 -10.36 13.13 -13.44
N ALA A 87 -9.04 12.89 -13.55
CA ALA A 87 -8.00 13.87 -13.26
C ALA A 87 -6.80 13.78 -14.20
N GLN A 88 -6.09 14.90 -14.34
CA GLN A 88 -4.84 14.99 -15.10
C GLN A 88 -3.59 14.72 -14.25
N GLY A 89 -3.73 14.71 -12.91
CA GLY A 89 -2.68 14.41 -11.93
C GLY A 89 -2.97 13.16 -11.12
N PHE A 90 -2.07 12.83 -10.19
CA PHE A 90 -2.29 11.76 -9.22
C PHE A 90 -3.39 12.13 -8.23
N ARG A 91 -4.20 11.15 -7.82
CA ARG A 91 -5.21 11.35 -6.78
C ARG A 91 -4.97 10.44 -5.59
N VAL A 92 -5.02 10.98 -4.38
CA VAL A 92 -5.04 10.19 -3.15
C VAL A 92 -6.47 10.13 -2.64
N GLN A 93 -7.09 8.95 -2.68
CA GLN A 93 -8.47 8.78 -2.24
C GLN A 93 -8.54 8.71 -0.70
N MET A 94 -9.25 9.66 -0.08
CA MET A 94 -9.29 9.86 1.38
C MET A 94 -10.35 9.04 2.09
N ARG A 95 -11.34 8.50 1.36
CA ARG A 95 -12.45 7.74 1.93
C ARG A 95 -13.05 6.78 0.91
N ALA A 96 -13.74 5.76 1.41
CA ALA A 96 -14.51 4.84 0.61
C ALA A 96 -15.90 4.62 1.22
N GLU A 97 -16.91 4.50 0.38
CA GLU A 97 -18.30 4.22 0.80
C GLU A 97 -18.55 2.72 0.94
N ASN A 98 -19.45 2.35 1.84
CA ASN A 98 -19.94 1.00 2.03
C ASN A 98 -20.87 0.57 0.88
N ARG A 99 -20.28 0.29 -0.27
CA ARG A 99 -20.99 -0.09 -1.49
C ARG A 99 -20.41 -1.35 -2.10
N THR A 100 -21.28 -2.16 -2.71
CA THR A 100 -20.90 -3.29 -3.57
C THR A 100 -20.11 -2.81 -4.79
N LEU A 101 -19.39 -3.72 -5.47
CA LEU A 101 -18.62 -3.41 -6.68
C LEU A 101 -19.46 -2.80 -7.80
N ASP A 102 -20.74 -3.16 -7.91
CA ASP A 102 -21.68 -2.58 -8.88
C ASP A 102 -22.26 -1.22 -8.42
N HIS A 103 -21.86 -0.74 -7.23
CA HIS A 103 -22.32 0.48 -6.56
C HIS A 103 -23.82 0.57 -6.26
N LYS A 104 -24.60 -0.52 -6.47
CA LYS A 104 -26.06 -0.52 -6.33
C LYS A 104 -26.54 -0.75 -4.91
N HIS A 105 -25.77 -1.53 -4.14
CA HIS A 105 -26.19 -1.98 -2.82
C HIS A 105 -25.16 -1.63 -1.76
N ARG A 106 -25.61 -1.66 -0.51
CA ARG A 106 -24.72 -1.58 0.64
C ARG A 106 -23.98 -2.90 0.77
N LEU A 107 -22.66 -2.84 0.93
CA LEU A 107 -21.82 -4.05 1.03
C LEU A 107 -22.00 -4.76 2.38
N SER A 108 -22.02 -4.01 3.48
CA SER A 108 -22.19 -4.52 4.84
C SER A 108 -23.33 -3.80 5.54
N SER A 109 -24.28 -4.56 6.07
CA SER A 109 -25.42 -4.02 6.83
C SER A 109 -25.01 -3.47 8.20
N THR A 110 -23.94 -4.01 8.78
CA THR A 110 -23.43 -3.68 10.12
C THR A 110 -22.21 -2.75 10.11
N GLY A 111 -21.46 -2.70 9.01
CA GLY A 111 -20.28 -1.85 8.88
C GLY A 111 -20.60 -0.35 8.74
N PRO A 112 -19.62 0.55 8.95
CA PRO A 112 -19.82 1.99 8.83
C PRO A 112 -20.33 2.38 7.43
N GLY A 113 -21.01 3.50 7.29
CA GLY A 113 -21.45 3.97 5.96
C GLY A 113 -20.28 4.41 5.06
N VAL A 114 -19.19 4.89 5.70
CA VAL A 114 -17.98 5.39 5.05
C VAL A 114 -16.78 5.01 5.92
N ALA A 115 -15.71 4.53 5.29
CA ALA A 115 -14.41 4.32 5.91
C ALA A 115 -13.42 5.39 5.42
N ARG A 116 -12.60 5.95 6.32
CA ARG A 116 -11.57 6.95 5.97
C ARG A 116 -10.22 6.26 5.84
N ALA A 117 -9.47 6.63 4.80
CA ALA A 117 -8.09 6.18 4.63
C ALA A 117 -7.25 6.59 5.83
N THR A 118 -6.36 5.71 6.26
CA THR A 118 -5.48 5.90 7.42
C THR A 118 -4.06 6.24 7.03
N ALA A 119 -3.73 6.23 5.73
CA ALA A 119 -2.46 6.70 5.21
C ALA A 119 -2.28 8.22 5.45
N PRO A 120 -1.03 8.70 5.61
CA PRO A 120 -0.72 10.12 5.82
C PRO A 120 -0.87 10.91 4.51
N VAL A 121 -2.11 11.23 4.13
CA VAL A 121 -2.45 11.87 2.84
C VAL A 121 -1.63 13.15 2.59
N ALA A 122 -1.49 14.01 3.59
CA ALA A 122 -0.75 15.26 3.44
C ALA A 122 0.75 15.03 3.13
N ASP A 123 1.38 14.04 3.77
CA ASP A 123 2.77 13.66 3.52
C ASP A 123 2.93 13.03 2.13
N ILE A 124 1.98 12.19 1.72
CA ILE A 124 1.97 11.61 0.36
C ILE A 124 1.92 12.72 -0.69
N LEU A 125 1.02 13.70 -0.54
CA LEU A 125 0.90 14.81 -1.48
C LEU A 125 2.17 15.67 -1.53
N ARG A 126 2.79 15.93 -0.37
CA ARG A 126 4.09 16.62 -0.30
C ARG A 126 5.17 15.84 -1.04
N ALA A 127 5.25 14.53 -0.83
CA ALA A 127 6.25 13.67 -1.48
C ALA A 127 6.05 13.61 -3.01
N LEU A 128 4.79 13.52 -3.48
CA LEU A 128 4.46 13.58 -4.91
C LEU A 128 4.87 14.93 -5.52
N THR A 129 4.56 16.03 -4.82
CA THR A 129 4.94 17.38 -5.25
C THR A 129 6.46 17.56 -5.30
N ALA A 130 7.19 17.08 -4.28
CA ALA A 130 8.64 17.09 -4.25
C ALA A 130 9.27 16.24 -5.37
N ALA A 131 8.57 15.19 -5.82
CA ALA A 131 8.93 14.41 -6.99
C ALA A 131 8.55 15.09 -8.32
N GLY A 132 8.02 16.32 -8.31
CA GLY A 132 7.59 17.05 -9.50
C GLY A 132 6.31 16.51 -10.13
N LEU A 133 5.48 15.80 -9.36
CA LEU A 133 4.23 15.21 -9.82
C LEU A 133 3.05 16.04 -9.29
N GLN A 134 2.11 16.39 -10.18
CA GLN A 134 0.85 17.00 -9.75
C GLN A 134 0.00 15.98 -9.01
N ALA A 135 -0.51 16.35 -7.84
CA ALA A 135 -1.37 15.49 -7.06
C ALA A 135 -2.41 16.27 -6.23
N ASP A 136 -3.59 15.69 -6.07
CA ASP A 136 -4.67 16.20 -5.21
C ASP A 136 -5.26 15.10 -4.32
N ALA A 137 -5.86 15.52 -3.20
CA ALA A 137 -6.66 14.62 -2.37
C ALA A 137 -8.08 14.58 -2.91
N SER A 138 -8.68 13.39 -3.02
CA SER A 138 -10.05 13.25 -3.49
C SER A 138 -10.90 12.39 -2.56
N SER A 139 -12.19 12.69 -2.50
CA SER A 139 -13.21 11.85 -1.87
C SER A 139 -14.09 11.12 -2.88
N GLU A 140 -13.82 11.33 -4.17
CA GLU A 140 -14.55 10.71 -5.28
C GLU A 140 -14.00 9.31 -5.55
N ALA A 141 -14.90 8.36 -5.75
CA ALA A 141 -14.57 7.03 -6.24
C ALA A 141 -14.49 7.02 -7.77
N GLU A 142 -13.65 6.14 -8.32
CA GLU A 142 -13.74 5.71 -9.72
C GLU A 142 -14.76 4.57 -9.85
N GLU A 143 -15.24 4.32 -11.06
CA GLU A 143 -16.14 3.20 -11.39
C GLU A 143 -15.33 1.91 -11.56
N ASP A 144 -14.65 1.49 -10.49
CA ASP A 144 -13.76 0.34 -10.47
C ASP A 144 -13.71 -0.33 -9.08
N ALA A 145 -12.85 -1.36 -8.96
CA ALA A 145 -12.68 -2.10 -7.70
C ALA A 145 -11.92 -1.33 -6.60
N GLY A 146 -11.28 -0.20 -6.91
CA GLY A 146 -10.36 0.45 -5.97
C GLY A 146 -11.04 0.99 -4.71
N SER A 147 -12.18 1.67 -4.88
CA SER A 147 -12.94 2.18 -3.73
C SER A 147 -13.55 1.03 -2.91
N TYR A 148 -13.97 -0.04 -3.58
CA TYR A 148 -14.47 -1.25 -2.93
C TYR A 148 -13.40 -1.91 -2.05
N LEU A 149 -12.21 -2.13 -2.61
CA LEU A 149 -11.05 -2.69 -1.91
C LEU A 149 -10.63 -1.82 -0.72
N LEU A 150 -10.56 -0.50 -0.91
CA LEU A 150 -10.24 0.43 0.17
C LEU A 150 -11.22 0.30 1.32
N TYR A 151 -12.53 0.25 1.04
CA TYR A 151 -13.55 0.08 2.08
C TYR A 151 -13.40 -1.26 2.79
N ARG A 152 -13.30 -2.38 2.06
CA ARG A 152 -13.15 -3.73 2.64
C ARG A 152 -11.94 -3.82 3.55
N VAL A 153 -10.77 -3.40 3.06
CA VAL A 153 -9.52 -3.47 3.83
C VAL A 153 -9.58 -2.62 5.10
N LEU A 154 -10.25 -1.47 5.08
CA LEU A 154 -10.43 -0.62 6.27
C LEU A 154 -11.46 -1.17 7.24
N ALA A 155 -12.58 -1.71 6.74
CA ALA A 155 -13.70 -2.17 7.56
C ALA A 155 -13.46 -3.55 8.18
N ASP A 156 -12.65 -4.39 7.54
CA ASP A 156 -12.34 -5.75 7.98
C ASP A 156 -11.09 -5.80 8.90
N LEU A 157 -10.52 -4.64 9.28
CA LEU A 157 -9.40 -4.62 10.22
C LEU A 157 -9.84 -5.12 11.59
N PRO A 158 -9.07 -6.02 12.23
CA PRO A 158 -9.30 -6.33 13.63
C PRO A 158 -9.01 -5.10 14.49
N ASP A 159 -9.77 -4.94 15.56
CA ASP A 159 -9.46 -3.95 16.59
C ASP A 159 -8.06 -4.23 17.16
N GLY A 160 -7.22 -3.20 17.21
CA GLY A 160 -5.84 -3.35 17.63
C GLY A 160 -5.24 -2.03 18.10
N PRO A 161 -4.15 -2.09 18.89
CA PRO A 161 -3.53 -0.91 19.48
C PRO A 161 -2.85 0.00 18.45
N LEU A 162 -2.60 -0.51 17.23
CA LEU A 162 -1.95 0.24 16.18
C LEU A 162 -2.72 0.12 14.87
N THR A 163 -3.22 1.26 14.38
CA THR A 163 -3.90 1.34 13.10
C THR A 163 -2.89 1.23 11.95
N PRO A 164 -3.03 0.26 11.03
CA PRO A 164 -2.20 0.21 9.82
C PRO A 164 -2.41 1.44 8.92
N ALA A 165 -1.38 1.85 8.18
CA ALA A 165 -1.48 2.92 7.20
C ALA A 165 -2.04 2.38 5.87
N ILE A 166 -3.30 2.67 5.57
CA ILE A 166 -4.00 2.16 4.38
C ILE A 166 -4.39 3.33 3.48
N GLY A 167 -3.92 3.29 2.24
CA GLY A 167 -4.15 4.34 1.25
C GLY A 167 -4.44 3.80 -0.14
N LEU A 168 -5.04 4.66 -0.96
CA LEU A 168 -5.32 4.39 -2.37
C LEU A 168 -4.79 5.55 -3.21
N LEU A 169 -3.78 5.25 -4.02
CA LEU A 169 -3.20 6.17 -4.99
C LEU A 169 -3.74 5.85 -6.39
N ARG A 170 -4.24 6.87 -7.06
CA ARG A 170 -4.68 6.81 -8.45
C ARG A 170 -3.69 7.53 -9.33
N ALA A 171 -3.11 6.84 -10.30
CA ALA A 171 -2.29 7.47 -11.31
C ALA A 171 -3.16 7.98 -12.48
N PRO A 172 -2.88 9.17 -13.05
CA PRO A 172 -3.67 9.69 -14.17
C PRO A 172 -3.55 8.76 -15.38
N ALA A 173 -4.65 8.52 -16.11
CA ALA A 173 -4.68 7.59 -17.24
C ALA A 173 -3.56 7.80 -18.29
N PRO A 174 -3.16 9.03 -18.64
CA PRO A 174 -2.06 9.26 -19.60
C PRO A 174 -0.65 8.95 -19.06
N ALA A 175 -0.46 8.76 -17.74
CA ALA A 175 0.87 8.54 -17.19
C ALA A 175 1.44 7.20 -17.65
N ASN A 176 2.66 7.23 -18.18
CA ASN A 176 3.43 6.02 -18.49
C ASN A 176 3.96 5.35 -17.22
N GLU A 177 4.44 4.12 -17.36
CA GLU A 177 4.91 3.30 -16.23
C GLU A 177 5.99 3.99 -15.39
N ALA A 178 6.95 4.68 -16.00
CA ALA A 178 8.01 5.38 -15.26
C ALA A 178 7.45 6.48 -14.34
N VAL A 179 6.47 7.24 -14.81
CA VAL A 179 5.78 8.26 -14.01
C VAL A 179 4.99 7.60 -12.88
N VAL A 180 4.28 6.50 -13.16
CA VAL A 180 3.52 5.77 -12.13
C VAL A 180 4.45 5.20 -11.07
N ARG A 181 5.53 4.53 -11.46
CA ARG A 181 6.56 3.98 -10.57
C ARG A 181 7.14 5.07 -9.67
N LYS A 182 7.46 6.24 -10.23
CA LYS A 182 7.94 7.41 -9.46
C LYS A 182 6.91 7.85 -8.41
N GLY A 183 5.63 7.95 -8.79
CA GLY A 183 4.55 8.34 -7.89
C GLY A 183 4.31 7.33 -6.77
N VAL A 184 4.31 6.03 -7.11
CA VAL A 184 4.15 4.93 -6.13
C VAL A 184 5.31 4.91 -5.15
N LYS A 185 6.56 5.02 -5.61
CA LYS A 185 7.74 5.06 -4.72
C LYS A 185 7.73 6.28 -3.79
N ALA A 186 7.31 7.44 -4.29
CA ALA A 186 7.17 8.65 -3.47
C ALA A 186 6.10 8.47 -2.38
N ALA A 187 4.91 7.96 -2.75
CA ALA A 187 3.82 7.72 -1.81
C ALA A 187 4.17 6.64 -0.77
N ALA A 188 4.73 5.52 -1.21
CA ALA A 188 5.15 4.43 -0.33
C ALA A 188 6.25 4.86 0.65
N SER A 189 7.20 5.70 0.21
CA SER A 189 8.24 6.26 1.09
C SER A 189 7.63 7.19 2.15
N ALA A 190 6.67 8.03 1.74
CA ALA A 190 5.95 8.90 2.68
C ALA A 190 5.10 8.11 3.68
N MET A 191 4.57 6.94 3.30
CA MET A 191 3.91 6.05 4.27
C MET A 191 4.92 5.38 5.21
N ALA A 192 6.03 4.89 4.67
CA ALA A 192 7.06 4.17 5.40
C ALA A 192 7.67 4.99 6.54
N SER A 193 7.82 6.31 6.38
CA SER A 193 8.35 7.20 7.42
C SER A 193 7.48 7.29 8.69
N HIS A 194 6.23 6.83 8.64
CA HIS A 194 5.33 6.79 9.79
C HIS A 194 5.26 5.40 10.43
N LEU A 195 5.92 4.38 9.86
CA LEU A 195 5.85 3.02 10.36
C LEU A 195 6.83 2.82 11.52
N THR A 196 6.35 2.14 12.56
CA THR A 196 7.18 1.76 13.71
C THR A 196 7.80 0.38 13.46
N PRO A 197 9.09 0.18 13.81
CA PRO A 197 9.72 -1.14 13.79
C PRO A 197 8.92 -2.19 14.54
N LEU A 198 8.98 -3.44 14.08
CA LEU A 198 8.32 -4.56 14.73
C LEU A 198 8.97 -4.86 16.10
N PRO A 199 8.19 -5.32 17.10
CA PRO A 199 8.70 -5.71 18.40
C PRO A 199 9.71 -6.87 18.24
N ARG A 200 10.65 -6.97 19.19
CA ARG A 200 11.54 -8.13 19.25
C ARG A 200 10.72 -9.35 19.68
N VAL A 201 10.92 -10.46 18.99
CA VAL A 201 10.40 -11.76 19.44
C VAL A 201 11.35 -12.25 20.52
N ASN A 202 10.84 -12.47 21.73
CA ASN A 202 11.58 -13.06 22.85
C ASN A 202 11.40 -14.57 22.85
#